data_AF-A0A932M4R0-F1
#
_entry.id   AF-A0A932M4R0-F1
#
_cell.length_a   1.000
_cell.length_b   1.000
_cell.length_c   1.000
_cell.angle_alpha   90.00
_cell.angle_beta   90.00
_cell.angle_gamma   90.00
#
_symmetry.space_group_name_H-M   'P 1'
#
loop_
_entity.id
_entity.type
_entity.pdbx_description
1 polymer ?
#
loop_
_entity_poly.entity_id
_entity_poly.type
_entity_poly.pdbx_seq_one_letter_code
_entity_poly.pdbx_strand_id
1 'polypeptide(L)'
;MKRSALALLLTVLAASMPLGGYSQVRTAPTVALPSGSNADLRPAYATPQDIAEGRRVAEASCTGCHGVNGISTSTGVPHLAGQRPGYLYVELLTYQAGGRGDSAMSKAVKFLKDDALVKVSAYYAGLEPAQPTAAGVAKPAPAKPDPVGAGKAAAAGCGGCHGETGITKTPGMPSLAGLDPKYFVASVGAYKSGKRKHDMMKTLVSALSDADLNNIALFYAIQKPAKAQTPSPGNQAAGKAASATCAGCHGEGGVSANPATPSLAGQDAQYFADAMRAYKDGSRADPMMKAPAASVDDNAVKNLAAYYANQQPRPPAVKKPLTTAELAQRCDRCHGVNGNSTDPRSPALAAQRADYLEKAMRAYQKGGRKSTAMTAMLDGLSGAEIERLAAHYSSQRARSVIYVLLPPK
;
A
#
# COMPACT_ATOMS: atom_id res chain seq x y z
N MET A 1 -9.02 -34.22 -84.56
CA MET A 1 -10.38 -33.89 -85.06
C MET A 1 -11.14 -33.19 -83.96
N LYS A 2 -11.79 -32.07 -84.30
CA LYS A 2 -12.51 -31.15 -83.40
C LYS A 2 -13.60 -31.85 -82.58
N ARG A 3 -13.86 -31.38 -81.35
CA ARG A 3 -15.16 -30.82 -80.93
C ARG A 3 -15.10 -30.20 -79.53
N SER A 4 -15.58 -28.96 -79.48
CA SER A 4 -15.73 -28.09 -78.30
C SER A 4 -16.69 -28.66 -77.26
N ALA A 5 -16.43 -28.33 -75.99
CA ALA A 5 -17.46 -28.24 -74.96
C ALA A 5 -17.24 -26.97 -74.13
N LEU A 6 -18.33 -26.21 -74.00
CA LEU A 6 -18.49 -24.92 -73.33
C LEU A 6 -19.01 -25.16 -71.90
N ALA A 7 -18.88 -24.14 -71.04
CA ALA A 7 -19.52 -23.95 -69.73
C ALA A 7 -18.75 -24.55 -68.53
N LEU A 8 -18.66 -23.93 -67.34
CA LEU A 8 -19.28 -22.73 -66.76
C LEU A 8 -18.36 -22.32 -65.58
N LEU A 9 -17.86 -21.09 -65.52
CA LEU A 9 -17.14 -20.59 -64.34
C LEU A 9 -18.15 -20.21 -63.24
N LEU A 10 -18.14 -20.92 -62.12
CA LEU A 10 -18.88 -20.56 -60.91
C LEU A 10 -18.02 -19.64 -60.04
N THR A 11 -18.33 -18.35 -60.03
CA THR A 11 -17.79 -17.35 -59.10
C THR A 11 -18.38 -17.55 -57.70
N VAL A 12 -17.54 -17.88 -56.72
CA VAL A 12 -17.89 -17.85 -55.29
C VAL A 12 -17.66 -16.42 -54.77
N LEU A 13 -18.75 -15.74 -54.43
CA LEU A 13 -18.74 -14.42 -53.77
C LEU A 13 -18.45 -14.63 -52.27
N ALA A 14 -17.24 -14.31 -51.81
CA ALA A 14 -16.93 -14.25 -50.39
C ALA A 14 -17.34 -12.87 -49.84
N ALA A 15 -18.44 -12.82 -49.09
CA ALA A 15 -18.88 -11.63 -48.37
C ALA A 15 -17.98 -11.42 -47.13
N SER A 16 -17.06 -10.47 -47.23
CA SER A 16 -16.29 -9.97 -46.08
C SER A 16 -17.14 -8.97 -45.28
N MET A 17 -17.65 -9.40 -44.12
CA MET A 17 -18.25 -8.52 -43.12
C MET A 17 -17.17 -7.67 -42.45
N PRO A 18 -17.33 -6.34 -42.32
CA PRO A 18 -16.41 -5.51 -41.54
C PRO A 18 -16.71 -5.72 -40.06
N LEU A 19 -15.74 -6.24 -39.32
CA LEU A 19 -15.76 -6.24 -37.86
C LEU A 19 -15.83 -4.79 -37.37
N GLY A 20 -16.85 -4.54 -36.55
CA GLY A 20 -17.17 -3.23 -35.98
C GLY A 20 -15.99 -2.57 -35.29
N GLY A 21 -15.93 -1.26 -35.46
CA GLY A 21 -14.87 -0.40 -34.95
C GLY A 21 -14.67 -0.59 -33.45
N TYR A 22 -13.44 -0.95 -33.10
CA TYR A 22 -12.90 -0.63 -31.79
C TYR A 22 -13.05 0.88 -31.60
N SER A 23 -13.87 1.28 -30.62
CA SER A 23 -13.83 2.63 -30.07
C SER A 23 -12.37 2.97 -29.76
N GLN A 24 -11.79 3.83 -30.59
CA GLN A 24 -10.55 4.52 -30.32
C GLN A 24 -10.72 5.19 -28.95
N VAL A 25 -10.08 4.64 -27.92
CA VAL A 25 -9.90 5.33 -26.66
C VAL A 25 -9.15 6.61 -27.02
N ARG A 26 -9.86 7.74 -27.10
CA ARG A 26 -9.23 9.05 -27.26
C ARG A 26 -8.30 9.25 -26.07
N THR A 27 -7.01 9.07 -26.30
CA THR A 27 -5.98 9.54 -25.37
C THR A 27 -6.11 11.06 -25.28
N ALA A 28 -6.52 11.56 -24.12
CA ALA A 28 -6.43 12.99 -23.84
C ALA A 28 -4.95 13.42 -23.98
N PRO A 29 -4.68 14.59 -24.59
CA PRO A 29 -3.32 15.01 -24.87
C PRO A 29 -2.55 15.19 -23.55
N THR A 30 -1.46 14.46 -23.39
CA THR A 30 -0.38 14.88 -22.49
C THR A 30 0.17 16.19 -23.02
N VAL A 31 0.28 17.21 -22.17
CA VAL A 31 1.04 18.43 -22.52
C VAL A 31 2.49 18.00 -22.69
N ALA A 32 2.88 17.69 -23.92
CA ALA A 32 4.25 17.48 -24.30
C ALA A 32 4.90 18.86 -24.35
N LEU A 33 5.51 19.27 -23.23
CA LEU A 33 6.49 20.35 -23.28
C LEU A 33 7.61 19.90 -24.24
N PRO A 34 8.10 20.77 -25.14
CA PRO A 34 9.17 20.40 -26.05
C PRO A 34 10.35 19.87 -25.24
N SER A 35 10.73 18.61 -25.48
CA SER A 35 11.84 17.97 -24.80
C SER A 35 13.11 18.79 -25.03
N GLY A 36 13.77 19.23 -23.97
CA GLY A 36 14.97 20.08 -24.03
C GLY A 36 14.72 21.59 -24.03
N SER A 37 13.47 22.07 -24.02
CA SER A 37 13.17 23.49 -23.76
C SER A 37 13.04 23.73 -22.26
N ASN A 38 13.77 24.71 -21.71
CA ASN A 38 13.56 25.22 -20.34
C ASN A 38 12.29 26.08 -20.23
N ALA A 39 11.27 25.80 -21.06
CA ALA A 39 10.04 26.57 -21.13
C ALA A 39 9.25 26.48 -19.81
N ASP A 40 9.38 25.38 -19.09
CA ASP A 40 8.83 25.18 -17.76
C ASP A 40 9.53 25.99 -16.66
N LEU A 41 10.74 26.49 -16.91
CA LEU A 41 11.48 27.33 -15.98
C LEU A 41 11.21 28.82 -16.15
N ARG A 42 10.44 29.23 -17.15
CA ARG A 42 10.07 30.64 -17.37
C ARG A 42 9.59 31.36 -16.09
N PRO A 43 8.76 30.77 -15.23
CA PRO A 43 8.32 31.46 -14.01
C PRO A 43 9.44 31.66 -12.98
N ALA A 44 10.53 30.86 -13.04
CA ALA A 44 11.69 31.06 -12.19
C ALA A 44 12.54 32.28 -12.60
N TYR A 45 12.30 32.84 -13.79
CA TYR A 45 13.00 34.00 -14.35
C TYR A 45 12.12 35.26 -14.38
N ALA A 46 10.98 35.25 -13.70
CA ALA A 46 10.03 36.36 -13.70
C ALA A 46 10.63 37.61 -13.05
N THR A 47 10.37 38.76 -13.67
CA THR A 47 10.74 40.08 -13.14
C THR A 47 9.78 40.53 -12.02
N PRO A 48 10.13 41.56 -11.22
CA PRO A 48 9.18 42.16 -10.27
C PRO A 48 7.87 42.63 -10.92
N GLN A 49 7.93 43.12 -12.17
CA GLN A 49 6.76 43.51 -12.95
C GLN A 49 5.88 42.31 -13.31
N ASP A 50 6.50 41.18 -13.69
CA ASP A 50 5.79 39.93 -13.95
C ASP A 50 5.08 39.41 -12.71
N ILE A 51 5.73 39.48 -11.54
CA ILE A 51 5.13 39.10 -10.25
C ILE A 51 3.94 40.01 -9.91
N ALA A 52 4.06 41.31 -10.16
CA ALA A 52 2.97 42.27 -9.92
C ALA A 52 1.76 42.05 -10.85
N GLU A 53 1.98 41.66 -12.10
CA GLU A 53 0.91 41.23 -13.02
C GLU A 53 0.30 39.89 -12.57
N GLY A 54 1.14 38.94 -12.17
CA GLY A 54 0.71 37.64 -11.64
C GLY A 54 -0.20 37.77 -10.42
N ARG A 55 0.09 38.74 -9.54
CA ARG A 55 -0.76 39.11 -8.41
C ARG A 55 -2.17 39.54 -8.87
N ARG A 56 -2.27 40.40 -9.89
CA ARG A 56 -3.56 40.86 -10.42
C ARG A 56 -4.39 39.71 -10.99
N VAL A 57 -3.75 38.77 -11.69
CA VAL A 57 -4.38 37.53 -12.16
C VAL A 57 -4.87 36.68 -10.98
N ALA A 58 -4.04 36.51 -9.96
CA ALA A 58 -4.38 35.75 -8.76
C ALA A 58 -5.59 36.34 -8.02
N GLU A 59 -5.59 37.65 -7.79
CA GLU A 59 -6.67 38.38 -7.12
C GLU A 59 -8.01 38.24 -7.87
N ALA A 60 -7.98 38.26 -9.20
CA ALA A 60 -9.18 38.15 -10.02
C ALA A 60 -9.76 36.72 -10.10
N SER A 61 -8.91 35.67 -10.05
CA SER A 61 -9.32 34.32 -10.46
C SER A 61 -9.02 33.20 -9.45
N CYS A 62 -8.14 33.41 -8.47
CA CYS A 62 -7.56 32.31 -7.67
C CYS A 62 -7.88 32.42 -6.17
N THR A 63 -7.96 33.64 -5.63
CA THR A 63 -8.07 33.90 -4.18
C THR A 63 -9.33 33.33 -3.55
N GLY A 64 -10.44 33.25 -4.30
CA GLY A 64 -11.72 32.71 -3.82
C GLY A 64 -11.66 31.26 -3.32
N CYS A 65 -10.69 30.46 -3.79
CA CYS A 65 -10.49 29.08 -3.32
C CYS A 65 -9.13 28.89 -2.63
N HIS A 66 -8.08 29.51 -3.14
CA HIS A 66 -6.71 29.31 -2.62
C HIS A 66 -6.33 30.28 -1.50
N GLY A 67 -7.20 31.22 -1.14
CA GLY A 67 -6.94 32.26 -0.16
C GLY A 67 -6.15 33.42 -0.74
N VAL A 68 -6.27 34.59 -0.11
CA VAL A 68 -5.62 35.84 -0.56
C VAL A 68 -4.09 35.74 -0.63
N ASN A 69 -3.50 34.97 0.29
CA ASN A 69 -2.06 34.75 0.35
C ASN A 69 -1.65 33.38 -0.22
N GLY A 70 -2.53 32.69 -0.98
CA GLY A 70 -2.25 31.34 -1.49
C GLY A 70 -2.23 30.24 -0.42
N ILE A 71 -2.74 30.54 0.78
CA ILE A 71 -2.91 29.58 1.88
C ILE A 71 -4.41 29.25 1.98
N SER A 72 -4.83 28.15 1.35
CA SER A 72 -6.23 27.72 1.34
C SER A 72 -6.73 27.16 2.67
N THR A 73 -7.96 27.51 3.05
CA THR A 73 -8.72 26.88 4.14
C THR A 73 -9.78 25.90 3.63
N SER A 74 -9.97 25.79 2.31
CA SER A 74 -11.01 24.95 1.69
C SER A 74 -10.59 23.48 1.54
N THR A 75 -11.44 22.55 1.98
CA THR A 75 -11.19 21.10 1.90
C THR A 75 -10.85 20.65 0.48
N GLY A 76 -9.76 19.88 0.34
CA GLY A 76 -9.28 19.36 -0.93
C GLY A 76 -8.66 20.40 -1.87
N VAL A 77 -8.50 21.64 -1.43
CA VAL A 77 -7.86 22.74 -2.18
C VAL A 77 -6.45 22.98 -1.62
N PRO A 78 -5.39 22.98 -2.46
CA PRO A 78 -4.02 23.10 -1.98
C PRO A 78 -3.61 24.53 -1.58
N HIS A 79 -2.60 24.61 -0.72
CA HIS A 79 -1.75 25.79 -0.61
C HIS A 79 -0.90 25.94 -1.87
N LEU A 80 -0.86 27.16 -2.41
CA LEU A 80 -0.04 27.57 -3.56
C LEU A 80 1.18 28.39 -3.12
N ALA A 81 1.09 29.06 -1.97
CA ALA A 81 2.16 29.92 -1.46
C ALA A 81 3.47 29.15 -1.27
N GLY A 82 4.56 29.71 -1.81
CA GLY A 82 5.91 29.14 -1.73
C GLY A 82 6.10 27.84 -2.51
N GLN A 83 5.13 27.45 -3.35
CA GLN A 83 5.24 26.26 -4.19
C GLN A 83 6.21 26.50 -5.37
N ARG A 84 6.68 25.44 -6.00
CA ARG A 84 7.74 25.54 -7.01
C ARG A 84 7.22 26.14 -8.33
N PRO A 85 7.93 27.13 -8.89
CA PRO A 85 7.43 27.94 -10.01
C PRO A 85 7.16 27.12 -11.27
N GLY A 86 8.08 26.23 -11.63
CA GLY A 86 7.91 25.36 -12.79
C GLY A 86 6.80 24.34 -12.58
N TYR A 87 6.73 23.72 -11.39
CA TYR A 87 5.63 22.83 -11.04
C TYR A 87 4.26 23.51 -11.15
N LEU A 88 4.09 24.71 -10.58
CA LEU A 88 2.82 25.45 -10.66
C LEU A 88 2.42 25.67 -12.13
N TYR A 89 3.35 26.14 -12.95
CA TYR A 89 3.09 26.41 -14.36
C TYR A 89 2.69 25.15 -15.14
N VAL A 90 3.43 24.04 -14.97
CA VAL A 90 3.12 22.76 -15.63
C VAL A 90 1.76 22.22 -15.19
N GLU A 91 1.41 22.35 -13.91
CA GLU A 91 0.11 21.90 -13.41
C GLU A 91 -1.05 22.75 -13.97
N LEU A 92 -0.87 24.07 -14.11
CA LEU A 92 -1.87 24.94 -14.73
C LEU A 92 -2.09 24.59 -16.20
N LEU A 93 -1.01 24.36 -16.97
CA LEU A 93 -1.11 23.85 -18.34
C LEU A 93 -1.82 22.50 -18.40
N THR A 94 -1.52 21.61 -17.46
CA THR A 94 -2.14 20.28 -17.38
C THR A 94 -3.64 20.37 -17.11
N TYR A 95 -4.08 21.30 -16.26
CA TYR A 95 -5.51 21.58 -16.08
C TYR A 95 -6.16 22.15 -17.34
N GLN A 96 -5.50 23.07 -18.06
CA GLN A 96 -6.01 23.60 -19.33
C GLN A 96 -6.21 22.50 -20.38
N ALA A 97 -5.28 21.55 -20.45
CA ALA A 97 -5.34 20.41 -21.37
C ALA A 97 -6.29 19.28 -20.89
N GLY A 98 -6.85 19.38 -19.68
CA GLY A 98 -7.69 18.34 -19.09
C GLY A 98 -6.91 17.09 -18.63
N GLY A 99 -5.59 17.16 -18.54
CA GLY A 99 -4.73 16.06 -18.07
C GLY A 99 -4.79 15.82 -16.56
N ARG A 100 -5.42 16.74 -15.82
CA ARG A 100 -5.65 16.64 -14.37
C ARG A 100 -7.13 16.85 -14.07
N GLY A 101 -7.77 15.82 -13.49
CA GLY A 101 -9.19 15.87 -13.17
C GLY A 101 -9.50 16.83 -12.03
N ASP A 102 -10.09 17.99 -12.35
CA ASP A 102 -10.82 18.89 -11.44
C ASP A 102 -11.56 19.94 -12.27
N SER A 103 -12.89 19.89 -12.33
CA SER A 103 -13.66 20.77 -13.21
C SER A 103 -13.62 22.23 -12.78
N ALA A 104 -13.44 22.50 -11.48
CA ALA A 104 -13.36 23.88 -10.98
C ALA A 104 -12.03 24.51 -11.41
N MET A 105 -10.91 23.83 -11.17
CA MET A 105 -9.60 24.32 -11.61
C MET A 105 -9.49 24.41 -13.14
N SER A 106 -9.98 23.41 -13.87
CA SER A 106 -9.94 23.43 -15.34
C SER A 106 -10.70 24.63 -15.92
N LYS A 107 -11.83 25.01 -15.33
CA LYS A 107 -12.58 26.22 -15.73
C LYS A 107 -11.84 27.50 -15.36
N ALA A 108 -11.23 27.56 -14.17
CA ALA A 108 -10.49 28.73 -13.70
C ALA A 108 -9.31 29.10 -14.63
N VAL A 109 -8.63 28.11 -15.19
CA VAL A 109 -7.46 28.34 -16.05
C VAL A 109 -7.80 28.42 -17.55
N LYS A 110 -8.99 27.97 -17.97
CA LYS A 110 -9.34 27.75 -19.40
C LYS A 110 -9.06 28.95 -20.31
N PHE A 111 -9.25 30.17 -19.83
CA PHE A 111 -9.14 31.40 -20.62
C PHE A 111 -7.89 32.22 -20.31
N LEU A 112 -7.02 31.71 -19.42
CA LEU A 112 -5.74 32.36 -19.13
C LEU A 112 -4.77 32.11 -20.29
N LYS A 113 -4.10 33.17 -20.74
CA LYS A 113 -3.01 33.06 -21.71
C LYS A 113 -1.79 32.45 -21.02
N ASP A 114 -0.94 31.81 -21.82
CA ASP A 114 0.33 31.22 -21.38
C ASP A 114 1.19 32.16 -20.50
N ASP A 115 1.33 33.42 -20.94
CA ASP A 115 2.05 34.45 -20.19
C ASP A 115 1.43 34.73 -18.81
N ALA A 116 0.10 34.73 -18.70
CA ALA A 116 -0.58 34.87 -17.41
C ALA A 116 -0.34 33.67 -16.49
N LEU A 117 -0.24 32.44 -17.04
CA LEU A 117 0.10 31.24 -16.28
C LEU A 117 1.52 31.30 -15.72
N VAL A 118 2.47 31.80 -16.51
CA VAL A 118 3.85 32.02 -16.06
C VAL A 118 3.87 33.00 -14.89
N LYS A 119 3.22 34.16 -15.07
CA LYS A 119 3.21 35.24 -14.08
C LYS A 119 2.53 34.85 -12.76
N VAL A 120 1.37 34.21 -12.82
CA VAL A 120 0.66 33.75 -11.60
C VAL A 120 1.44 32.65 -10.87
N SER A 121 2.14 31.79 -11.61
CA SER A 121 3.02 30.77 -11.02
C SER A 121 4.21 31.39 -10.30
N ALA A 122 4.84 32.40 -10.90
CA ALA A 122 5.91 33.15 -10.25
C ALA A 122 5.44 33.90 -9.00
N TYR A 123 4.26 34.52 -9.07
CA TYR A 123 3.67 35.22 -7.94
C TYR A 123 3.46 34.29 -6.73
N TYR A 124 2.77 33.17 -6.90
CA TYR A 124 2.53 32.23 -5.79
C TYR A 124 3.81 31.58 -5.28
N ALA A 125 4.79 31.32 -6.16
CA ALA A 125 6.09 30.78 -5.77
C ALA A 125 6.89 31.74 -4.88
N GLY A 126 6.70 33.05 -5.04
CA GLY A 126 7.35 34.08 -4.23
C GLY A 126 6.69 34.38 -2.89
N LEU A 127 5.51 33.81 -2.61
CA LEU A 127 4.83 34.01 -1.31
C LEU A 127 5.45 33.15 -0.21
N GLU A 128 5.33 33.60 1.03
CA GLU A 128 5.73 32.83 2.20
C GLU A 128 4.89 31.54 2.29
N PRO A 129 5.51 30.34 2.35
CA PRO A 129 4.76 29.10 2.39
C PRO A 129 3.95 28.98 3.68
N ALA A 130 2.86 28.23 3.59
CA ALA A 130 2.10 27.83 4.77
C ALA A 130 3.05 27.19 5.79
N GLN A 131 2.84 27.49 7.07
CA GLN A 131 3.54 26.82 8.16
C GLN A 131 2.56 25.86 8.84
N PRO A 132 3.05 24.74 9.41
CA PRO A 132 2.19 23.90 10.23
C PRO A 132 1.65 24.75 11.39
N THR A 133 0.34 25.03 11.40
CA THR A 133 -0.26 25.89 12.42
C THR A 133 -0.47 25.12 13.71
N ALA A 134 -0.20 25.74 14.87
CA ALA A 134 -0.51 25.16 16.18
C ALA A 134 -2.00 24.86 16.37
N ALA A 135 -2.89 25.59 15.68
CA ALA A 135 -4.35 25.42 15.68
C ALA A 135 -4.90 24.55 14.53
N GLY A 136 -4.07 24.26 13.51
CA GLY A 136 -4.31 23.22 12.48
C GLY A 136 -3.70 21.88 12.87
N VAL A 137 -3.05 21.81 14.05
CA VAL A 137 -3.13 20.65 14.91
C VAL A 137 -4.57 20.55 15.42
N ALA A 138 -5.54 20.22 14.55
CA ALA A 138 -6.42 19.15 14.96
C ALA A 138 -5.45 18.07 15.41
N LYS A 139 -5.41 17.73 16.72
CA LYS A 139 -4.56 16.66 17.28
C LYS A 139 -4.42 15.66 16.16
N PRO A 140 -3.23 15.49 15.53
CA PRO A 140 -3.14 14.69 14.32
C PRO A 140 -3.81 13.41 14.75
N ALA A 141 -4.93 13.04 14.12
CA ALA A 141 -5.68 11.86 14.56
C ALA A 141 -4.60 10.79 14.70
N PRO A 142 -4.31 10.32 15.93
CA PRO A 142 -3.00 9.81 16.28
C PRO A 142 -2.60 8.87 15.17
N ALA A 143 -1.56 9.24 14.40
CA ALA A 143 -1.27 8.61 13.13
C ALA A 143 -1.40 7.13 13.37
N LYS A 144 -2.39 6.48 12.72
CA LYS A 144 -2.75 5.09 13.07
C LYS A 144 -1.43 4.34 13.18
N PRO A 145 -1.12 3.71 14.34
CA PRO A 145 0.20 3.14 14.56
C PRO A 145 0.53 2.27 13.36
N ASP A 146 1.81 2.22 12.98
CA ASP A 146 2.19 1.33 11.89
C ASP A 146 1.59 -0.07 12.14
N PRO A 147 1.14 -0.79 11.09
CA PRO A 147 0.40 -2.05 11.29
C PRO A 147 1.14 -3.06 12.18
N VAL A 148 2.48 -3.00 12.21
CA VAL A 148 3.32 -3.85 13.06
C VAL A 148 3.25 -3.40 14.53
N GLY A 149 3.37 -2.10 14.80
CA GLY A 149 3.23 -1.51 16.13
C GLY A 149 1.82 -1.66 16.70
N ALA A 150 0.79 -1.44 15.88
CA ALA A 150 -0.60 -1.73 16.22
C ALA A 150 -0.77 -3.22 16.57
N GLY A 151 -0.18 -4.10 15.75
CA GLY A 151 -0.21 -5.55 15.97
C GLY A 151 0.48 -5.97 17.26
N LYS A 152 1.64 -5.40 17.58
CA LYS A 152 2.35 -5.64 18.84
C LYS A 152 1.50 -5.24 20.05
N ALA A 153 0.86 -4.06 19.99
CA ALA A 153 0.00 -3.59 21.08
C ALA A 153 -1.23 -4.48 21.25
N ALA A 154 -1.90 -4.84 20.16
CA ALA A 154 -3.05 -5.74 20.19
C ALA A 154 -2.68 -7.18 20.62
N ALA A 155 -1.46 -7.63 20.33
CA ALA A 155 -0.94 -8.95 20.72
C ALA A 155 -0.44 -9.01 22.18
N ALA A 156 -0.41 -7.91 22.92
CA ALA A 156 0.17 -7.86 24.27
C ALA A 156 -0.43 -8.92 25.21
N GLY A 157 -1.75 -9.16 25.14
CA GLY A 157 -2.42 -10.19 25.92
C GLY A 157 -2.14 -11.64 25.47
N CYS A 158 -1.70 -11.84 24.23
CA CYS A 158 -1.39 -13.16 23.68
C CYS A 158 -0.04 -13.70 24.17
N GLY A 159 0.91 -12.79 24.42
CA GLY A 159 2.29 -13.12 24.78
C GLY A 159 2.44 -13.93 26.07
N GLY A 160 1.50 -13.80 27.01
CA GLY A 160 1.52 -14.53 28.28
C GLY A 160 1.44 -16.05 28.12
N CYS A 161 0.71 -16.54 27.10
CA CYS A 161 0.57 -17.98 26.84
C CYS A 161 1.40 -18.44 25.63
N HIS A 162 1.47 -17.61 24.58
CA HIS A 162 2.11 -17.98 23.31
C HIS A 162 3.57 -17.51 23.19
N GLY A 163 4.08 -16.79 24.20
CA GLY A 163 5.36 -16.09 24.17
C GLY A 163 5.26 -14.73 23.48
N GLU A 164 6.04 -13.75 23.94
CA GLU A 164 6.01 -12.38 23.41
C GLU A 164 6.28 -12.31 21.90
N THR A 165 7.21 -13.15 21.42
CA THR A 165 7.55 -13.28 20.00
C THR A 165 6.77 -14.40 19.31
N GLY A 166 5.79 -15.01 19.98
CA GLY A 166 4.98 -16.10 19.45
C GLY A 166 5.68 -17.46 19.45
N ILE A 167 6.76 -17.62 20.23
CA ILE A 167 7.43 -18.89 20.47
C ILE A 167 7.00 -19.38 21.86
N THR A 168 6.21 -20.44 21.89
CA THR A 168 5.66 -20.96 23.15
C THR A 168 6.74 -21.62 24.01
N LYS A 169 6.57 -21.48 25.33
CA LYS A 169 7.31 -22.22 26.37
C LYS A 169 6.38 -23.09 27.22
N THR A 170 5.09 -23.10 26.88
CA THR A 170 4.04 -23.75 27.66
C THR A 170 3.51 -24.95 26.88
N PRO A 171 3.64 -26.18 27.39
CA PRO A 171 3.08 -27.36 26.73
C PRO A 171 1.59 -27.21 26.46
N GLY A 172 1.15 -27.60 25.26
CA GLY A 172 -0.24 -27.50 24.81
C GLY A 172 -0.59 -26.13 24.20
N MET A 173 0.28 -25.13 24.35
CA MET A 173 0.09 -23.82 23.72
C MET A 173 0.80 -23.78 22.37
N PRO A 174 0.14 -23.34 21.28
CA PRO A 174 0.80 -23.25 19.99
C PRO A 174 1.76 -22.06 19.91
N SER A 175 2.87 -22.25 19.20
CA SER A 175 3.65 -21.17 18.61
C SER A 175 2.86 -20.48 17.51
N LEU A 176 2.86 -19.15 17.54
CA LEU A 176 2.22 -18.27 16.56
C LEU A 176 3.20 -17.76 15.51
N ALA A 177 4.49 -17.65 15.87
CA ALA A 177 5.54 -17.29 14.94
C ALA A 177 5.69 -18.35 13.85
N GLY A 178 5.88 -17.92 12.60
CA GLY A 178 6.01 -18.84 11.46
C GLY A 178 4.68 -19.25 10.81
N LEU A 179 3.53 -18.85 11.38
CA LEU A 179 2.24 -18.99 10.72
C LEU A 179 2.04 -17.89 9.68
N ASP A 180 1.47 -18.26 8.54
CA ASP A 180 1.05 -17.29 7.54
C ASP A 180 -0.13 -16.45 8.06
N PRO A 181 -0.17 -15.12 7.81
CA PRO A 181 -1.25 -14.26 8.25
C PRO A 181 -2.63 -14.75 7.81
N LYS A 182 -2.75 -15.31 6.60
CA LYS A 182 -4.03 -15.80 6.08
C LYS A 182 -4.56 -16.97 6.91
N TYR A 183 -3.69 -17.94 7.22
CA TYR A 183 -4.04 -19.03 8.12
C TYR A 183 -4.33 -18.53 9.53
N PHE A 184 -3.54 -17.60 10.06
CA PHE A 184 -3.74 -17.04 11.40
C PHE A 184 -5.13 -16.42 11.53
N VAL A 185 -5.49 -15.52 10.61
CA VAL A 185 -6.80 -14.85 10.57
C VAL A 185 -7.93 -15.87 10.47
N ALA A 186 -7.81 -16.85 9.58
CA ALA A 186 -8.81 -17.91 9.43
C ALA A 186 -8.96 -18.75 10.70
N SER A 187 -7.86 -19.13 11.34
CA SER A 187 -7.85 -19.93 12.57
C SER A 187 -8.48 -19.19 13.75
N VAL A 188 -8.14 -17.91 13.94
CA VAL A 188 -8.74 -17.09 15.00
C VAL A 188 -10.22 -16.81 14.71
N GLY A 189 -10.58 -16.55 13.45
CA GLY A 189 -11.97 -16.45 13.03
C GLY A 189 -12.77 -17.73 13.28
N ALA A 190 -12.15 -18.90 13.15
CA ALA A 190 -12.77 -20.18 13.48
C ALA A 190 -13.04 -20.34 14.98
N TYR A 191 -12.15 -19.84 15.86
CA TYR A 191 -12.42 -19.77 17.30
C TYR A 191 -13.58 -18.81 17.61
N LYS A 192 -13.56 -17.62 17.00
CA LYS A 192 -14.60 -16.58 17.19
C LYS A 192 -16.00 -17.07 16.77
N SER A 193 -16.08 -17.78 15.64
CA SER A 193 -17.33 -18.37 15.13
C SER A 193 -17.72 -19.70 15.80
N GLY A 194 -16.86 -20.31 16.61
CA GLY A 194 -17.09 -21.61 17.23
C GLY A 194 -16.88 -22.82 16.32
N LYS A 195 -16.45 -22.64 15.06
CA LYS A 195 -16.03 -23.73 14.15
C LYS A 195 -14.81 -24.49 14.67
N ARG A 196 -14.01 -23.83 15.49
CA ARG A 196 -12.93 -24.41 16.28
C ARG A 196 -13.25 -24.23 17.75
N LYS A 197 -13.65 -25.32 18.43
CA LYS A 197 -14.10 -25.27 19.83
C LYS A 197 -12.90 -25.17 20.77
N HIS A 198 -12.86 -24.13 21.58
CA HIS A 198 -11.95 -23.99 22.73
C HIS A 198 -12.39 -22.77 23.54
N ASP A 199 -12.88 -22.97 24.77
CA ASP A 199 -13.57 -21.90 25.52
C ASP A 199 -12.65 -20.73 25.85
N MET A 200 -11.44 -21.00 26.33
CA MET A 200 -10.44 -19.96 26.61
C MET A 200 -10.13 -19.12 25.37
N MET A 201 -9.79 -19.74 24.23
CA MET A 201 -9.48 -19.01 23.01
C MET A 201 -10.70 -18.25 22.46
N LYS A 202 -11.90 -18.83 22.51
CA LYS A 202 -13.13 -18.14 22.09
C LYS A 202 -13.36 -16.87 22.90
N THR A 203 -13.20 -16.93 24.22
CA THR A 203 -13.34 -15.76 25.10
C THR A 203 -12.30 -14.69 24.76
N LEU A 204 -11.03 -15.07 24.65
CA LEU A 204 -9.92 -14.14 24.39
C LEU A 204 -10.04 -13.42 23.03
N VAL A 205 -10.56 -14.09 22.00
CA VAL A 205 -10.62 -13.53 20.63
C VAL A 205 -11.96 -12.89 20.28
N SER A 206 -12.98 -13.03 21.14
CA SER A 206 -14.34 -12.56 20.89
C SER A 206 -14.41 -11.04 20.67
N ALA A 207 -13.61 -10.29 21.44
CA ALA A 207 -13.57 -8.83 21.40
C ALA A 207 -12.63 -8.25 20.32
N LEU A 208 -11.86 -9.09 19.61
CA LEU A 208 -10.95 -8.60 18.58
C LEU A 208 -11.71 -8.05 17.38
N SER A 209 -11.37 -6.83 16.95
CA SER A 209 -11.81 -6.30 15.67
C SER A 209 -11.08 -6.99 14.52
N ASP A 210 -11.63 -6.92 13.30
CA ASP A 210 -10.95 -7.46 12.12
C ASP A 210 -9.62 -6.75 11.85
N ALA A 211 -9.53 -5.45 12.17
CA ALA A 211 -8.29 -4.68 12.06
C ALA A 211 -7.23 -5.19 13.05
N ASP A 212 -7.59 -5.41 14.31
CA ASP A 212 -6.67 -5.95 15.32
C ASP A 212 -6.21 -7.35 14.94
N LEU A 213 -7.13 -8.20 14.47
CA LEU A 213 -6.80 -9.55 14.05
C LEU A 213 -5.77 -9.56 12.91
N ASN A 214 -5.96 -8.72 11.89
CA ASN A 214 -5.00 -8.60 10.79
C ASN A 214 -3.65 -8.04 11.25
N ASN A 215 -3.66 -7.05 12.17
CA ASN A 215 -2.44 -6.47 12.71
C ASN A 215 -1.66 -7.48 13.58
N ILE A 216 -2.34 -8.26 14.42
CA ILE A 216 -1.74 -9.34 15.23
C ILE A 216 -1.14 -10.41 14.31
N ALA A 217 -1.88 -10.82 13.27
CA ALA A 217 -1.42 -11.81 12.31
C ALA A 217 -0.12 -11.35 11.61
N LEU A 218 -0.08 -10.09 11.18
CA LEU A 218 1.11 -9.48 10.62
C LEU A 218 2.26 -9.45 11.64
N PHE A 219 1.99 -9.01 12.87
CA PHE A 219 3.01 -8.90 13.93
C PHE A 219 3.71 -10.23 14.17
N TYR A 220 2.97 -11.34 14.33
CA TYR A 220 3.58 -12.66 14.55
C TYR A 220 4.24 -13.25 13.30
N ALA A 221 3.70 -12.98 12.10
CA ALA A 221 4.26 -13.51 10.85
C ALA A 221 5.66 -12.97 10.53
N ILE A 222 5.99 -11.75 10.97
CA ILE A 222 7.31 -11.15 10.75
C ILE A 222 8.32 -11.47 11.87
N GLN A 223 7.92 -12.19 12.91
CA GLN A 223 8.86 -12.63 13.95
C GLN A 223 9.79 -13.71 13.40
N LYS A 224 11.02 -13.79 13.91
CA LYS A 224 11.93 -14.89 13.60
C LYS A 224 11.40 -16.17 14.26
N PRO A 225 10.91 -17.16 13.51
CA PRO A 225 10.36 -18.35 14.11
C PRO A 225 11.48 -19.23 14.68
N ALA A 226 11.16 -19.96 15.73
CA ALA A 226 12.01 -20.96 16.35
C ALA A 226 11.16 -22.13 16.83
N LYS A 227 11.83 -23.24 17.18
CA LYS A 227 11.17 -24.41 17.76
C LYS A 227 10.51 -24.02 19.09
N ALA A 228 9.34 -24.58 19.37
CA ALA A 228 8.71 -24.52 20.69
C ALA A 228 9.69 -24.99 21.77
N GLN A 229 9.72 -24.30 22.90
CA GLN A 229 10.64 -24.60 24.01
C GLN A 229 9.96 -25.55 25.02
N THR A 230 9.44 -26.66 24.52
CA THR A 230 8.63 -27.61 25.27
C THR A 230 9.08 -29.06 25.02
N PRO A 231 8.80 -30.00 25.94
CA PRO A 231 9.16 -31.40 25.75
C PRO A 231 8.47 -32.05 24.54
N SER A 232 9.17 -32.96 23.87
CA SER A 232 8.66 -33.73 22.72
C SER A 232 8.99 -35.24 22.84
N PRO A 233 8.34 -35.99 23.75
CA PRO A 233 8.77 -37.32 24.18
C PRO A 233 8.47 -38.48 23.19
N GLY A 234 8.45 -38.23 21.88
CA GLY A 234 8.17 -39.22 20.83
C GLY A 234 9.42 -39.62 20.02
N ASN A 235 9.32 -40.71 19.25
CA ASN A 235 10.41 -41.16 18.37
C ASN A 235 10.41 -40.36 17.07
N GLN A 236 11.39 -39.48 16.89
CA GLN A 236 11.52 -38.62 15.71
C GLN A 236 11.75 -39.40 14.40
N ALA A 237 12.47 -40.53 14.44
CA ALA A 237 12.71 -41.33 13.24
C ALA A 237 11.41 -42.01 12.75
N ALA A 238 10.63 -42.56 13.68
CA ALA A 238 9.30 -43.09 13.38
C ALA A 238 8.35 -41.98 12.91
N GLY A 239 8.42 -40.80 13.52
CA GLY A 239 7.63 -39.64 13.11
C GLY A 239 7.97 -39.16 11.69
N LYS A 240 9.26 -39.13 11.33
CA LYS A 240 9.71 -38.80 9.98
C LYS A 240 9.11 -39.77 8.95
N ALA A 241 9.17 -41.08 9.22
CA ALA A 241 8.57 -42.08 8.34
C ALA A 241 7.05 -41.90 8.19
N ALA A 242 6.34 -41.64 9.29
CA ALA A 242 4.90 -41.39 9.27
C ALA A 242 4.51 -40.06 8.58
N SER A 243 5.42 -39.09 8.52
CA SER A 243 5.14 -37.74 7.99
C SER A 243 5.00 -37.66 6.47
N ALA A 244 5.33 -38.74 5.74
CA ALA A 244 5.38 -38.75 4.29
C ALA A 244 4.05 -38.31 3.64
N THR A 245 2.92 -38.71 4.21
CA THR A 245 1.58 -38.34 3.71
C THR A 245 1.20 -36.88 4.02
N CYS A 246 1.84 -36.27 5.01
CA CYS A 246 1.57 -34.89 5.45
C CYS A 246 2.31 -33.86 4.59
N ALA A 247 3.50 -34.22 4.09
CA ALA A 247 4.40 -33.32 3.36
C ALA A 247 3.79 -32.76 2.07
N GLY A 248 2.88 -33.49 1.42
CA GLY A 248 2.20 -33.03 0.19
C GLY A 248 1.38 -31.76 0.37
N CYS A 249 0.87 -31.50 1.58
CA CYS A 249 0.12 -30.28 1.91
C CYS A 249 0.91 -29.32 2.80
N HIS A 250 1.56 -29.84 3.84
CA HIS A 250 2.28 -29.02 4.83
C HIS A 250 3.73 -28.72 4.44
N GLY A 251 4.18 -29.18 3.28
CA GLY A 251 5.54 -29.02 2.77
C GLY A 251 6.55 -29.95 3.43
N GLU A 252 7.71 -30.06 2.79
CA GLU A 252 8.83 -30.85 3.30
C GLU A 252 9.29 -30.33 4.66
N GLY A 253 9.50 -31.25 5.62
CA GLY A 253 9.80 -30.88 7.01
C GLY A 253 8.69 -30.11 7.72
N GLY A 254 7.48 -30.02 7.15
CA GLY A 254 6.36 -29.27 7.73
C GLY A 254 6.47 -27.75 7.53
N VAL A 255 7.21 -27.29 6.53
CA VAL A 255 7.27 -25.87 6.15
C VAL A 255 6.37 -25.64 4.93
N SER A 256 5.19 -25.07 5.16
CA SER A 256 4.20 -24.87 4.11
C SER A 256 4.55 -23.64 3.27
N ALA A 257 4.44 -23.77 1.94
CA ALA A 257 4.49 -22.65 1.01
C ALA A 257 3.09 -22.08 0.70
N ASN A 258 2.02 -22.75 1.13
CA ASN A 258 0.64 -22.32 0.87
C ASN A 258 0.13 -21.47 2.05
N PRO A 259 -0.28 -20.20 1.81
CA PRO A 259 -0.80 -19.32 2.86
C PRO A 259 -2.02 -19.84 3.63
N ALA A 260 -2.81 -20.75 3.05
CA ALA A 260 -3.97 -21.34 3.70
C ALA A 260 -3.62 -22.59 4.53
N THR A 261 -2.46 -23.21 4.29
CA THR A 261 -2.02 -24.42 4.99
C THR A 261 -0.96 -24.05 6.03
N PRO A 262 -1.13 -24.39 7.31
CA PRO A 262 -0.17 -24.02 8.33
C PRO A 262 1.14 -24.80 8.20
N SER A 263 2.24 -24.13 8.54
CA SER A 263 3.49 -24.82 8.86
C SER A 263 3.36 -25.57 10.18
N LEU A 264 3.90 -26.79 10.22
CA LEU A 264 3.97 -27.68 11.37
C LEU A 264 5.34 -27.64 12.06
N ALA A 265 6.38 -27.25 11.30
CA ALA A 265 7.75 -27.23 11.79
C ALA A 265 7.89 -26.35 13.05
N GLY A 266 8.56 -26.86 14.08
CA GLY A 266 8.81 -26.15 15.32
C GLY A 266 7.59 -25.94 16.21
N GLN A 267 6.44 -26.54 15.89
CA GLN A 267 5.21 -26.40 16.68
C GLN A 267 5.29 -27.23 17.98
N ASP A 268 4.56 -26.81 19.02
CA ASP A 268 4.47 -27.57 20.28
C ASP A 268 3.90 -28.97 20.05
N ALA A 269 4.57 -29.98 20.63
CA ALA A 269 4.23 -31.38 20.42
C ALA A 269 2.87 -31.74 21.04
N GLN A 270 2.56 -31.20 22.22
CA GLN A 270 1.30 -31.48 22.89
C GLN A 270 0.13 -30.83 22.13
N TYR A 271 0.27 -29.58 21.71
CA TYR A 271 -0.68 -28.88 20.87
C TYR A 271 -0.92 -29.62 19.54
N PHE A 272 0.14 -30.14 18.91
CA PHE A 272 -0.01 -30.94 17.69
C PHE A 272 -0.88 -32.17 17.98
N ALA A 273 -0.61 -32.91 19.05
CA ALA A 273 -1.39 -34.09 19.41
C ALA A 273 -2.86 -33.74 19.70
N ASP A 274 -3.10 -32.67 20.45
CA ASP A 274 -4.45 -32.20 20.78
C ASP A 274 -5.21 -31.70 19.55
N ALA A 275 -4.52 -31.04 18.60
CA ALA A 275 -5.10 -30.65 17.33
C ALA A 275 -5.52 -31.88 16.50
N MET A 276 -4.71 -32.94 16.46
CA MET A 276 -5.04 -34.17 15.74
C MET A 276 -6.25 -34.88 16.35
N ARG A 277 -6.32 -34.96 17.69
CA ARG A 277 -7.51 -35.48 18.39
C ARG A 277 -8.75 -34.65 18.09
N ALA A 278 -8.62 -33.32 18.12
CA ALA A 278 -9.71 -32.41 17.83
C ALA A 278 -10.26 -32.51 16.40
N TYR A 279 -9.40 -32.81 15.42
CA TYR A 279 -9.85 -33.11 14.05
C TYR A 279 -10.60 -34.44 13.98
N LYS A 280 -10.16 -35.45 14.73
CA LYS A 280 -10.75 -36.79 14.76
C LYS A 280 -12.13 -36.81 15.42
N ASP A 281 -12.30 -36.07 16.52
CA ASP A 281 -13.57 -35.95 17.25
C ASP A 281 -14.52 -34.87 16.69
N GLY A 282 -14.03 -34.03 15.77
CA GLY A 282 -14.81 -32.97 15.11
C GLY A 282 -14.96 -31.68 15.93
N SER A 283 -14.33 -31.55 17.10
CA SER A 283 -14.24 -30.29 17.84
C SER A 283 -13.46 -29.21 17.08
N ARG A 284 -12.61 -29.63 16.13
CA ARG A 284 -12.00 -28.79 15.11
C ARG A 284 -12.45 -29.26 13.72
N ALA A 285 -13.36 -28.51 13.09
CA ALA A 285 -13.87 -28.86 11.78
C ALA A 285 -12.94 -28.38 10.65
N ASP A 286 -12.41 -29.31 9.87
CA ASP A 286 -11.69 -29.06 8.61
C ASP A 286 -11.83 -30.27 7.68
N PRO A 287 -12.48 -30.14 6.51
CA PRO A 287 -12.68 -31.26 5.59
C PRO A 287 -11.39 -31.88 5.08
N MET A 288 -10.31 -31.09 4.93
CA MET A 288 -9.03 -31.58 4.41
C MET A 288 -8.25 -32.35 5.48
N MET A 289 -8.36 -31.96 6.75
CA MET A 289 -7.65 -32.62 7.85
C MET A 289 -8.40 -33.80 8.49
N LYS A 290 -9.71 -33.94 8.25
CA LYS A 290 -10.52 -35.02 8.85
C LYS A 290 -9.99 -36.42 8.49
N ALA A 291 -9.78 -36.70 7.21
CA ALA A 291 -9.32 -38.02 6.75
C ALA A 291 -7.87 -38.32 7.18
N PRO A 292 -6.89 -37.41 7.01
CA PRO A 292 -5.54 -37.61 7.55
C PRO A 292 -5.52 -37.85 9.07
N ALA A 293 -6.29 -37.08 9.85
CA ALA A 293 -6.35 -37.27 11.30
C ALA A 293 -6.99 -38.59 11.73
N ALA A 294 -7.96 -39.11 10.98
CA ALA A 294 -8.55 -40.41 11.24
C ALA A 294 -7.60 -41.58 10.90
N SER A 295 -6.67 -41.37 9.96
CA SER A 295 -5.73 -42.40 9.47
C SER A 295 -4.52 -42.66 10.37
N VAL A 296 -4.30 -41.84 11.40
CA VAL A 296 -3.18 -41.99 12.34
C VAL A 296 -3.68 -42.41 13.73
N ASP A 297 -2.97 -43.34 14.35
CA ASP A 297 -3.20 -43.74 15.74
C ASP A 297 -2.44 -42.84 16.73
N ASP A 298 -2.68 -43.02 18.03
CA ASP A 298 -2.09 -42.17 19.07
C ASP A 298 -0.56 -42.28 19.14
N ASN A 299 0.00 -43.45 18.80
CA ASN A 299 1.45 -43.65 18.76
C ASN A 299 2.09 -42.91 17.58
N ALA A 300 1.46 -42.98 16.40
CA ALA A 300 1.86 -42.22 15.22
C ALA A 300 1.74 -40.71 15.48
N VAL A 301 0.65 -40.25 16.10
CA VAL A 301 0.47 -38.84 16.50
C VAL A 301 1.59 -38.39 17.43
N LYS A 302 1.93 -39.17 18.47
CA LYS A 302 3.03 -38.86 19.39
C LYS A 302 4.39 -38.74 18.67
N ASN A 303 4.67 -39.63 17.73
CA ASN A 303 5.91 -39.64 16.97
C ASN A 303 5.97 -38.48 15.95
N LEU A 304 4.86 -38.20 15.26
CA LEU A 304 4.71 -37.05 14.36
C LEU A 304 4.89 -35.73 15.10
N ALA A 305 4.26 -35.59 16.26
CA ALA A 305 4.41 -34.43 17.14
C ALA A 305 5.89 -34.18 17.49
N ALA A 306 6.61 -35.25 17.88
CA ALA A 306 8.02 -35.14 18.19
C ALA A 306 8.88 -34.79 16.97
N TYR A 307 8.59 -35.38 15.80
CA TYR A 307 9.28 -35.07 14.56
C TYR A 307 9.11 -33.59 14.18
N TYR A 308 7.88 -33.08 14.13
CA TYR A 308 7.59 -31.71 13.72
C TYR A 308 8.06 -30.66 14.72
N ALA A 309 7.93 -30.90 16.03
CA ALA A 309 8.47 -30.02 17.05
C ALA A 309 9.99 -29.80 16.92
N ASN A 310 10.70 -30.79 16.37
CA ASN A 310 12.14 -30.74 16.15
C ASN A 310 12.55 -30.26 14.75
N GLN A 311 11.62 -30.02 13.82
CA GLN A 311 11.93 -29.43 12.52
C GLN A 311 12.26 -27.94 12.65
N GLN A 312 13.07 -27.42 11.72
CA GLN A 312 13.43 -26.01 11.70
C GLN A 312 12.32 -25.19 11.02
N PRO A 313 11.59 -24.31 11.75
CA PRO A 313 10.61 -23.47 11.11
C PRO A 313 11.26 -22.41 10.22
N ARG A 314 10.53 -21.96 9.20
CA ARG A 314 10.92 -20.86 8.32
C ARG A 314 9.89 -19.73 8.36
N PRO A 315 10.31 -18.47 8.19
CA PRO A 315 9.37 -17.36 8.09
C PRO A 315 8.41 -17.54 6.90
N PRO A 316 7.12 -17.15 7.04
CA PRO A 316 6.23 -17.06 5.89
C PRO A 316 6.71 -15.95 4.94
N ALA A 317 6.24 -15.99 3.68
CA ALA A 317 6.61 -15.01 2.66
C ALA A 317 5.86 -13.67 2.84
N VAL A 318 6.03 -13.02 4.00
CA VAL A 318 5.38 -11.75 4.35
C VAL A 318 6.40 -10.63 4.34
N LYS A 319 6.15 -9.60 3.54
CA LYS A 319 6.98 -8.38 3.54
C LYS A 319 6.58 -7.52 4.74
N LYS A 320 7.56 -7.13 5.55
CA LYS A 320 7.36 -6.13 6.61
C LYS A 320 6.92 -4.80 5.96
N PRO A 321 5.78 -4.22 6.36
CA PRO A 321 5.37 -2.91 5.88
C PRO A 321 6.40 -1.86 6.28
N LEU A 322 6.57 -0.85 5.44
CA LEU A 322 7.50 0.24 5.70
C LEU A 322 6.91 1.16 6.78
N THR A 323 7.82 1.68 7.61
CA THR A 323 7.51 2.79 8.52
C THR A 323 7.27 4.07 7.71
N THR A 324 6.58 5.03 8.33
CA THR A 324 6.37 6.35 7.71
C THR A 324 7.70 7.03 7.37
N ALA A 325 8.72 6.88 8.21
CA ALA A 325 10.05 7.44 7.96
C ALA A 325 10.74 6.80 6.74
N GLU A 326 10.68 5.47 6.61
CA GLU A 326 11.24 4.75 5.46
C GLU A 326 10.50 5.10 4.15
N LEU A 327 9.17 5.31 4.20
CA LEU A 327 8.41 5.77 3.04
C LEU A 327 8.76 7.22 2.69
N ALA A 328 8.77 8.12 3.67
CA ALA A 328 9.12 9.53 3.47
C ALA A 328 10.53 9.68 2.87
N GLN A 329 11.50 8.90 3.35
CA GLN A 329 12.86 8.90 2.79
C GLN A 329 12.89 8.57 1.30
N ARG A 330 11.96 7.74 0.80
CA ARG A 330 11.85 7.43 -0.63
C ARG A 330 11.27 8.60 -1.42
N CYS A 331 10.24 9.25 -0.89
CA CYS A 331 9.60 10.42 -1.48
C CYS A 331 10.56 11.64 -1.50
N ASP A 332 11.32 11.84 -0.42
CA ASP A 332 12.26 12.95 -0.24
C ASP A 332 13.40 12.96 -1.29
N ARG A 333 13.68 11.83 -1.95
CA ARG A 333 14.66 11.77 -3.05
C ARG A 333 14.30 12.67 -4.22
N CYS A 334 13.02 12.94 -4.43
CA CYS A 334 12.53 13.87 -5.46
C CYS A 334 11.91 15.12 -4.83
N HIS A 335 11.22 14.96 -3.70
CA HIS A 335 10.52 16.05 -3.03
C HIS A 335 11.38 16.82 -2.02
N GLY A 336 12.69 16.54 -1.94
CA GLY A 336 13.62 17.17 -1.00
C GLY A 336 13.44 16.70 0.44
N VAL A 337 14.43 17.01 1.28
CA VAL A 337 14.43 16.60 2.70
C VAL A 337 13.20 17.17 3.41
N ASN A 338 12.43 16.30 4.07
CA ASN A 338 11.17 16.61 4.73
C ASN A 338 10.13 17.23 3.77
N GLY A 339 10.17 16.89 2.48
CA GLY A 339 9.26 17.42 1.47
C GLY A 339 9.54 18.86 1.04
N ASN A 340 10.73 19.40 1.34
CA ASN A 340 11.16 20.72 0.90
C ASN A 340 12.04 20.65 -0.36
N SER A 341 11.42 20.37 -1.52
CA SER A 341 12.16 20.23 -2.77
C SER A 341 12.87 21.53 -3.12
N THR A 342 14.06 21.49 -3.71
CA THR A 342 14.73 22.69 -4.25
C THR A 342 14.61 22.77 -5.78
N ASP A 343 14.19 21.68 -6.42
CA ASP A 343 13.97 21.62 -7.86
C ASP A 343 12.70 22.41 -8.23
N PRO A 344 12.78 23.38 -9.18
CA PRO A 344 11.63 24.17 -9.61
C PRO A 344 10.48 23.35 -10.22
N ARG A 345 10.71 22.09 -10.60
CA ARG A 345 9.72 21.18 -11.22
C ARG A 345 9.08 20.19 -10.24
N SER A 346 9.72 19.95 -9.10
CA SER A 346 9.31 18.93 -8.15
C SER A 346 8.56 19.59 -6.98
N PRO A 347 7.29 19.29 -6.72
CA PRO A 347 6.52 20.05 -5.76
C PRO A 347 7.05 19.89 -4.33
N ALA A 348 6.98 20.98 -3.56
CA ALA A 348 7.12 20.94 -2.12
C ALA A 348 5.85 20.31 -1.50
N LEU A 349 6.07 19.36 -0.58
CA LEU A 349 5.04 18.65 0.18
C LEU A 349 4.92 19.20 1.61
N ALA A 350 6.00 19.78 2.15
CA ALA A 350 6.04 20.29 3.51
C ALA A 350 4.94 21.32 3.78
N ALA A 351 4.28 21.20 4.92
CA ALA A 351 3.14 22.02 5.37
C ALA A 351 1.95 22.07 4.40
N GLN A 352 1.92 21.23 3.37
CA GLN A 352 0.75 21.10 2.52
C GLN A 352 -0.37 20.42 3.30
N ARG A 353 -1.62 20.74 2.97
CA ARG A 353 -2.76 20.14 3.66
C ARG A 353 -2.82 18.62 3.53
N ALA A 354 -3.04 17.92 4.65
CA ALA A 354 -3.13 16.47 4.67
C ALA A 354 -4.25 15.94 3.75
N ASP A 355 -5.45 16.50 3.81
CA ASP A 355 -6.58 16.08 2.96
C ASP A 355 -6.33 16.30 1.47
N TYR A 356 -5.60 17.37 1.10
CA TYR A 356 -5.17 17.55 -0.29
C TYR A 356 -4.10 16.54 -0.69
N LEU A 357 -3.10 16.28 0.15
CA LEU A 357 -2.06 15.29 -0.13
C LEU A 357 -2.66 13.89 -0.31
N GLU A 358 -3.62 13.51 0.55
CA GLU A 358 -4.37 12.27 0.39
C GLU A 358 -5.15 12.24 -0.92
N LYS A 359 -5.93 13.29 -1.22
CA LYS A 359 -6.68 13.42 -2.50
C LYS A 359 -5.73 13.26 -3.69
N ALA A 360 -4.57 13.92 -3.66
CA ALA A 360 -3.59 13.90 -4.73
C ALA A 360 -2.94 12.52 -4.91
N MET A 361 -2.48 11.88 -3.83
CA MET A 361 -1.89 10.54 -3.89
C MET A 361 -2.90 9.50 -4.40
N ARG A 362 -4.14 9.55 -3.92
CA ARG A 362 -5.23 8.67 -4.40
C ARG A 362 -5.58 8.95 -5.87
N ALA A 363 -5.50 10.19 -6.32
CA ALA A 363 -5.71 10.53 -7.74
C ALA A 363 -4.62 9.94 -8.64
N TYR A 364 -3.36 9.89 -8.19
CA TYR A 364 -2.29 9.20 -8.92
C TYR A 364 -2.50 7.68 -8.99
N GLN A 365 -2.88 7.05 -7.87
CA GLN A 365 -3.18 5.61 -7.85
C GLN A 365 -4.34 5.24 -8.77
N LYS A 366 -5.40 6.06 -8.81
CA LYS A 366 -6.59 5.84 -9.64
C LYS A 366 -6.43 6.36 -11.08
N GLY A 367 -5.28 6.93 -11.43
CA GLY A 367 -5.01 7.50 -12.74
C GLY A 367 -5.79 8.78 -13.09
N GLY A 368 -6.43 9.44 -12.11
CA GLY A 368 -7.07 10.75 -12.26
C GLY A 368 -6.08 11.92 -12.30
N ARG A 369 -4.84 11.67 -11.87
CA ARG A 369 -3.68 12.52 -12.10
C ARG A 369 -2.58 11.68 -12.75
N LYS A 370 -2.04 12.14 -13.88
CA LYS A 370 -1.09 11.36 -14.69
C LYS A 370 0.36 11.69 -14.30
N SER A 371 1.13 10.66 -13.95
CA SER A 371 2.60 10.73 -13.82
C SER A 371 3.14 9.30 -13.69
N THR A 372 4.05 8.90 -14.57
CA THR A 372 4.65 7.55 -14.52
C THR A 372 5.41 7.33 -13.21
N ALA A 373 6.21 8.33 -12.80
CA ALA A 373 6.97 8.29 -11.56
C ALA A 373 6.07 8.20 -10.33
N MET A 374 5.07 9.09 -10.20
CA MET A 374 4.21 9.09 -9.02
C MET A 374 3.28 7.88 -8.97
N THR A 375 2.79 7.39 -10.11
CA THR A 375 2.02 6.14 -10.14
C THR A 375 2.87 4.97 -9.66
N ALA A 376 4.12 4.85 -10.10
CA ALA A 376 5.02 3.79 -9.62
C ALA A 376 5.38 3.92 -8.13
N MET A 377 5.61 5.15 -7.64
CA MET A 377 5.94 5.39 -6.23
C MET A 377 4.78 5.11 -5.28
N LEU A 378 3.55 5.24 -5.76
CA LEU A 378 2.33 5.03 -4.98
C LEU A 378 1.70 3.65 -5.24
N ASP A 379 2.27 2.85 -6.15
CA ASP A 379 1.79 1.51 -6.44
C ASP A 379 1.97 0.59 -5.23
N GLY A 380 0.95 -0.19 -4.92
CA GLY A 380 0.93 -1.08 -3.76
C GLY A 380 0.85 -0.40 -2.38
N LEU A 381 0.87 0.94 -2.28
CA LEU A 381 0.65 1.63 -1.00
C LEU A 381 -0.80 1.50 -0.56
N SER A 382 -0.99 1.08 0.69
CA SER A 382 -2.28 0.99 1.34
C SER A 382 -2.86 2.38 1.67
N GLY A 383 -4.17 2.45 1.89
CA GLY A 383 -4.83 3.69 2.33
C GLY A 383 -4.24 4.26 3.63
N ALA A 384 -3.85 3.39 4.56
CA ALA A 384 -3.22 3.79 5.80
C ALA A 384 -1.81 4.37 5.60
N GLU A 385 -1.04 3.87 4.62
CA GLU A 385 0.27 4.45 4.26
C GLU A 385 0.12 5.84 3.66
N ILE A 386 -0.90 6.06 2.82
CA ILE A 386 -1.22 7.37 2.24
C ILE A 386 -1.62 8.37 3.33
N GLU A 387 -2.53 7.98 4.25
CA GLU A 387 -2.94 8.80 5.38
C GLU A 387 -1.72 9.22 6.24
N ARG A 388 -0.83 8.27 6.57
CA ARG A 388 0.37 8.54 7.36
C ARG A 388 1.37 9.46 6.64
N LEU A 389 1.57 9.29 5.33
CA LEU A 389 2.43 10.16 4.54
C LEU A 389 1.87 11.59 4.45
N ALA A 390 0.57 11.73 4.22
CA ALA A 390 -0.08 13.02 4.17
C ALA A 390 0.05 13.77 5.51
N ALA A 391 -0.25 13.09 6.63
CA ALA A 391 -0.09 13.65 7.96
C ALA A 391 1.38 14.02 8.27
N HIS A 392 2.32 13.16 7.85
CA HIS A 392 3.75 13.41 8.02
C HIS A 392 4.17 14.70 7.32
N TYR A 393 3.87 14.88 6.03
CA TYR A 393 4.27 16.08 5.28
C TYR A 393 3.52 17.34 5.72
N SER A 394 2.26 17.23 6.11
CA SER A 394 1.49 18.38 6.62
C SER A 394 2.06 18.96 7.92
N SER A 395 2.79 18.15 8.70
CA SER A 395 3.43 18.61 9.94
C SER A 395 4.87 19.09 9.73
N GLN A 396 5.45 18.93 8.54
CA GLN A 396 6.79 19.42 8.26
C GLN A 396 6.81 20.94 8.12
N ARG A 397 7.87 21.55 8.64
CA ARG A 397 8.12 22.98 8.44
C ARG A 397 8.47 23.24 6.97
N ALA A 398 7.68 24.09 6.31
CA ALA A 398 7.95 24.49 4.94
C ALA A 398 9.04 25.56 4.87
N ARG A 399 9.89 25.47 3.86
CA ARG A 399 10.96 26.42 3.55
C ARG A 399 10.73 27.05 2.18
N SER A 400 10.86 28.37 2.14
CA SER A 400 10.95 29.12 0.90
C SER A 400 12.24 28.76 0.15
N VAL A 401 12.18 28.82 -1.18
CA VAL A 401 13.33 28.61 -2.06
C VAL A 401 13.42 29.80 -2.99
N ILE A 402 14.61 30.39 -3.05
CA ILE A 402 14.93 31.50 -3.95
C ILE A 402 15.77 30.92 -5.10
N TYR A 403 15.34 31.19 -6.32
CA TYR A 403 16.06 30.81 -7.52
C TYR A 403 16.97 31.96 -7.94
N VAL A 404 18.27 31.72 -7.92
CA VAL A 404 19.27 32.71 -8.36
C VAL A 404 19.76 32.31 -9.75
N LEU A 405 19.66 33.24 -10.70
CA LEU A 405 20.27 33.12 -12.01
C LEU A 405 21.78 33.29 -11.88
N LEU A 406 22.53 32.25 -12.22
CA LEU A 406 23.97 32.36 -12.38
C LEU A 406 24.28 32.97 -13.76
N PRO A 407 25.16 33.96 -13.86
CA PRO A 407 25.60 34.47 -15.14
C PRO A 407 26.26 33.34 -15.96
N PRO A 408 26.15 33.38 -17.31
CA PRO A 408 26.84 32.40 -18.15
C PRO A 408 28.34 32.45 -17.88
N LYS A 409 28.99 31.27 -17.92
CA LYS A 409 30.43 31.12 -17.74
C LYS A 409 31.20 31.78 -18.88
#